data_AF-A0A2D9QNI9-F1
#
_entry.id   AF-A0A2D9QNI9-F1
#
_cell.length_a   1.000
_cell.length_b   1.000
_cell.length_c   1.000
_cell.angle_alpha   90.00
_cell.angle_beta   90.00
_cell.angle_gamma   90.00
#
_symmetry.space_group_name_H-M   'P 1'
#
loop_
_entity.id
_entity.type
_entity.pdbx_description
1 polymer ?
#
loop_
_entity_poly.entity_id
_entity_poly.type
_entity_poly.pdbx_seq_one_letter_code
_entity_poly.pdbx_strand_id
1 'polypeptide(L)'
;MCGIIGIVGSPGSNVATSVYDGLIVLQHRGQDAAGIVTSDYENICHRRANGLVRDVFLERHMKRLKGSIGIGHVRYPTAGSSSSDEAQP
;
A
#
# COMPACT_ATOMS: atom_id res chain seq x y z
N MET A 1 -2.04 -8.28 -14.00
CA MET A 1 -3.32 -7.69 -13.56
C MET A 1 -3.15 -7.28 -12.11
N CYS A 2 -3.32 -6.00 -11.77
CA CYS A 2 -3.03 -5.45 -10.44
C CYS A 2 -3.73 -6.18 -9.29
N GLY A 3 -3.19 -6.01 -8.08
CA GLY A 3 -3.79 -6.52 -6.83
C GLY A 3 -4.23 -5.38 -5.93
N ILE A 4 -5.36 -5.55 -5.24
CA ILE A 4 -5.88 -4.62 -4.24
C ILE A 4 -6.21 -5.36 -2.95
N ILE A 5 -6.10 -4.66 -1.82
CA ILE A 5 -6.54 -5.14 -0.51
C ILE A 5 -7.14 -3.97 0.27
N GLY A 6 -8.16 -4.23 1.08
CA GLY A 6 -8.73 -3.27 2.02
C GLY A 6 -9.01 -3.94 3.36
N ILE A 7 -8.73 -3.24 4.45
CA ILE A 7 -8.94 -3.71 5.82
C ILE A 7 -9.64 -2.61 6.61
N VAL A 8 -10.73 -2.99 7.29
CA VAL A 8 -11.41 -2.19 8.32
C VAL A 8 -11.20 -2.91 9.65
N GLY A 9 -10.33 -2.35 10.48
CA GLY A 9 -10.03 -2.84 11.82
C GLY A 9 -10.92 -2.21 12.88
N SER A 10 -10.76 -2.66 14.12
CA SER A 10 -11.43 -2.06 15.28
C SER A 10 -10.95 -0.63 15.52
N PRO A 11 -11.77 0.25 16.13
CA PRO A 11 -11.36 1.61 16.49
C PRO A 11 -10.05 1.62 17.29
N GLY A 12 -9.13 2.53 16.94
CA GLY A 12 -7.82 2.66 17.59
C GLY A 12 -6.77 1.60 17.20
N SER A 13 -7.13 0.61 16.38
CA SER A 13 -6.15 -0.35 15.83
C SER A 13 -5.30 0.28 14.71
N ASN A 14 -4.19 -0.38 14.36
CA ASN A 14 -3.38 -0.01 13.20
C ASN A 14 -3.34 -1.17 12.20
N VAL A 15 -3.87 -0.95 10.99
CA VAL A 15 -3.96 -2.00 9.95
C VAL A 15 -2.80 -1.99 8.96
N ALA A 16 -1.88 -1.03 9.03
CA ALA A 16 -0.81 -0.87 8.03
C ALA A 16 0.02 -2.15 7.82
N THR A 17 0.40 -2.84 8.89
CA THR A 17 1.18 -4.09 8.81
C THR A 17 0.39 -5.19 8.11
N SER A 18 -0.89 -5.36 8.45
CA SER A 18 -1.75 -6.36 7.82
C SER A 18 -1.99 -6.08 6.33
N VAL A 19 -2.11 -4.80 5.95
CA VAL A 19 -2.17 -4.40 4.54
C VAL A 19 -0.86 -4.75 3.83
N TYR A 20 0.30 -4.42 4.42
CA TYR A 20 1.61 -4.76 3.87
C TYR A 20 1.78 -6.27 3.67
N ASP A 21 1.45 -7.08 4.67
CA ASP A 21 1.55 -8.54 4.59
C ASP A 21 0.63 -9.10 3.49
N GLY A 22 -0.58 -8.57 3.37
CA GLY A 22 -1.49 -8.91 2.28
C GLY A 22 -0.92 -8.55 0.90
N LEU A 23 -0.28 -7.38 0.76
CA LEU A 23 0.38 -6.98 -0.48
C LEU A 23 1.59 -7.87 -0.82
N ILE A 24 2.33 -8.36 0.17
CA ILE A 24 3.40 -9.34 -0.06
C ILE A 24 2.84 -10.62 -0.70
N VAL A 25 1.71 -11.12 -0.20
CA VAL A 25 1.05 -12.30 -0.78
C VAL A 25 0.50 -12.00 -2.18
N LEU A 26 -0.03 -10.78 -2.39
CA LEU A 26 -0.54 -10.33 -3.68
C LEU A 26 0.55 -9.87 -4.67
N GLN A 27 1.84 -9.87 -4.30
CA GLN A 27 2.95 -9.35 -5.13
C GLN A 27 3.00 -9.97 -6.54
N HIS A 28 2.56 -11.22 -6.70
CA HIS A 28 2.47 -11.89 -8.01
C HIS A 28 1.51 -11.20 -9.00
N ARG A 29 0.63 -10.31 -8.51
CA ARG A 29 -0.31 -9.53 -9.32
C ARG A 29 0.30 -8.24 -9.87
N GLY A 30 1.41 -7.77 -9.34
CA GLY A 30 2.07 -6.56 -9.83
C GLY A 30 3.40 -6.33 -9.14
N GLN A 31 4.44 -6.02 -9.91
CA GLN A 31 5.83 -5.86 -9.41
C GLN A 31 6.43 -4.49 -9.75
N ASP A 32 5.63 -3.62 -10.38
CA ASP A 32 6.10 -2.35 -10.93
C ASP A 32 6.02 -1.20 -9.93
N ALA A 33 4.98 -1.19 -9.10
CA ALA A 33 4.80 -0.22 -8.02
C ALA A 33 3.92 -0.79 -6.90
N ALA A 34 4.00 -0.18 -5.73
CA ALA A 34 3.14 -0.49 -4.61
C ALA A 34 2.72 0.79 -3.87
N GLY A 35 1.56 0.74 -3.22
CA GLY A 35 1.03 1.84 -2.42
C GLY A 35 0.19 1.34 -1.25
N ILE A 36 0.20 2.09 -0.15
CA ILE A 36 -0.67 1.92 1.01
C ILE A 36 -1.16 3.31 1.42
N VAL A 37 -2.46 3.42 1.71
CA VAL A 37 -3.05 4.55 2.41
C VAL A 37 -3.84 4.04 3.62
N THR A 38 -3.71 4.73 4.75
CA THR A 38 -4.43 4.45 6.00
C THR A 38 -5.15 5.69 6.50
N SER A 39 -6.19 5.47 7.31
CA SER A 39 -6.96 6.54 7.95
C SER A 39 -7.43 6.13 9.34
N ASP A 40 -7.42 7.09 10.26
CA ASP A 40 -8.02 7.04 11.59
C ASP A 40 -9.34 7.83 11.65
N TYR A 41 -10.00 8.02 10.50
CA TYR A 41 -11.20 8.85 10.27
C TYR A 41 -10.98 10.38 10.29
N GLU A 42 -9.89 10.86 10.89
CA GLU A 42 -9.57 12.29 10.95
C GLU A 42 -8.44 12.65 9.97
N ASN A 43 -7.47 11.77 9.84
CA ASN A 43 -6.26 11.94 9.07
C ASN A 43 -6.12 10.83 8.02
N ILE A 44 -5.37 11.15 6.96
CA ILE A 44 -4.98 10.21 5.92
C ILE A 44 -3.46 10.19 5.82
N CYS A 45 -2.88 9.00 5.91
CA CYS A 45 -1.45 8.76 5.73
C CYS A 45 -1.24 7.86 4.53
N HIS A 46 -0.37 8.25 3.59
CA HIS A 46 -0.10 7.46 2.39
C HIS A 46 1.40 7.31 2.13
N ARG A 47 1.74 6.21 1.47
CA ARG A 47 3.06 5.95 0.90
C ARG A 47 2.90 5.13 -0.37
N ARG A 48 3.47 5.62 -1.46
CA ARG A 48 3.56 4.91 -2.74
C ARG A 48 4.90 5.19 -3.42
N ALA A 49 5.37 4.23 -4.19
CA ALA A 49 6.53 4.37 -5.07
C ALA A 49 6.59 3.19 -6.06
N ASN A 50 7.46 3.31 -7.06
CA ASN A 50 7.83 2.18 -7.91
C ASN A 50 8.62 1.13 -7.12
N GLY A 51 8.54 -0.11 -7.57
CA GLY A 51 9.26 -1.25 -7.02
C GLY A 51 8.36 -2.24 -6.28
N LEU A 52 9.01 -3.27 -5.73
CA LEU A 52 8.36 -4.31 -4.96
C LEU A 52 7.89 -3.76 -3.62
N VAL A 53 6.89 -4.41 -3.02
CA VAL A 53 6.31 -4.01 -1.73
C VAL A 53 7.39 -3.86 -0.65
N ARG A 54 8.36 -4.79 -0.60
CA ARG A 54 9.47 -4.75 0.36
C ARG A 54 10.39 -3.53 0.20
N ASP A 55 10.54 -3.04 -1.02
CA ASP A 55 11.43 -1.92 -1.33
C ASP A 55 10.72 -0.56 -1.12
N VAL A 56 9.40 -0.53 -1.35
CA VAL A 56 8.57 0.66 -1.20
C VAL A 56 8.33 1.01 0.27
N PHE A 57 8.13 0.01 1.14
CA PHE A 57 7.74 0.18 2.55
C PHE A 57 8.86 -0.22 3.51
N LEU A 58 9.71 0.75 3.83
CA LEU A 58 10.70 0.62 4.90
C LEU A 58 10.07 0.89 6.27
N GLU A 59 10.77 0.48 7.34
CA GLU A 59 10.29 0.65 8.72
C GLU A 59 9.87 2.10 9.04
N ARG A 60 10.64 3.09 8.57
CA ARG A 60 10.31 4.52 8.73
C ARG A 60 9.01 4.94 8.04
N HIS A 61 8.65 4.28 6.93
CA HIS A 61 7.39 4.54 6.22
C HIS A 61 6.23 3.87 6.98
N MET A 62 6.41 2.63 7.43
CA MET A 62 5.42 1.89 8.20
C MET A 62 5.08 2.59 9.54
N LYS A 63 6.07 3.23 10.18
CA LYS A 63 5.83 4.04 11.39
C LYS A 63 4.89 5.22 11.15
N ARG A 64 4.81 5.75 9.93
CA ARG A 64 3.95 6.88 9.55
C ARG A 64 2.55 6.45 9.10
N LEU A 65 2.38 5.20 8.66
CA LEU A 65 1.08 4.66 8.27
C LEU A 65 0.31 4.27 9.54
N LYS A 66 -0.55 5.18 9.99
CA LYS A 66 -1.44 5.01 11.15
C LYS A 66 -2.88 5.06 10.70
N GLY A 67 -3.74 4.26 11.36
CA GLY A 67 -5.16 4.23 11.09
C GLY A 67 -5.76 2.84 11.23
N SER A 68 -7.03 2.80 11.63
CA SER A 68 -7.81 1.57 11.74
C SER A 68 -8.42 1.15 10.40
N ILE A 69 -8.40 2.00 9.38
CA ILE A 69 -8.80 1.66 8.01
C ILE A 69 -7.58 1.80 7.11
N GLY A 70 -7.44 0.90 6.14
CA GLY A 70 -6.40 1.01 5.13
C GLY A 70 -6.69 0.22 3.88
N ILE A 71 -6.18 0.73 2.76
CA ILE A 71 -6.17 0.03 1.48
C ILE A 71 -4.75 -0.02 0.93
N GLY A 72 -4.47 -1.02 0.11
CA GLY A 72 -3.20 -1.18 -0.56
C GLY A 72 -3.37 -1.67 -1.99
N HIS A 73 -2.38 -1.40 -2.82
CA HIS A 73 -2.35 -1.84 -4.21
C HIS A 73 -0.94 -2.20 -4.68
N VAL A 74 -0.87 -3.19 -5.58
CA VAL A 74 0.34 -3.54 -6.35
C VAL A 74 0.05 -3.42 -7.85
N ARG A 75 0.87 -2.63 -8.53
CA ARG A 75 0.71 -2.31 -9.96
C ARG A 75 1.39 -3.35 -10.83
N TYR A 76 0.66 -3.86 -11.82
CA TYR A 76 1.26 -4.58 -12.94
C TYR A 76 1.69 -3.58 -14.02
N PRO A 77 2.86 -3.74 -14.66
CA PRO A 77 3.29 -2.81 -15.71
C PRO A 77 2.25 -2.73 -16.84
N THR A 78 1.82 -1.53 -17.19
CA THR A 78 1.01 -1.27 -18.38
C THR A 78 1.86 -0.52 -19.42
N ALA A 79 1.54 -0.68 -20.70
CA ALA A 79 2.25 0.04 -21.75
C ALA A 79 2.21 1.56 -21.47
N GLY A 80 3.39 2.19 -21.41
CA GLY A 80 3.53 3.64 -21.25
C GLY A 80 3.69 4.17 -19.82
N SER A 81 3.69 3.32 -18.79
CA SER A 81 3.84 3.79 -17.38
C SER A 81 5.18 3.37 -16.76
N SER A 82 6.05 4.34 -16.51
CA SER A 82 7.26 4.19 -15.68
C SER A 82 7.32 5.20 -14.52
N SER A 83 6.42 6.19 -14.50
CA SER A 83 6.38 7.18 -13.43
C SER A 83 5.84 6.59 -12.13
N SER A 84 6.42 7.04 -11.02
CA SER A 84 5.90 6.80 -9.67
C SER A 84 4.56 7.50 -9.41
N ASP A 85 4.20 8.51 -10.20
CA ASP A 85 2.92 9.23 -10.07
C ASP A 85 1.72 8.34 -10.38
N GLU A 86 1.95 7.32 -11.21
CA GLU A 86 0.96 6.32 -11.61
C GLU A 86 0.84 5.18 -10.58
N ALA A 87 1.60 5.21 -9.47
CA ALA A 87 1.47 4.21 -8.41
C ALA A 87 0.15 4.45 -7.66
N GLN A 88 -0.52 3.37 -7.25
CA GLN A 88 -1.76 3.43 -6.47
C GLN A 88 -1.62 2.63 -5.16
N PRO A 89 -2.37 2.97 -4.09
CA PRO A 89 -3.14 4.20 -3.91
C PRO A 89 -2.19 5.39 -3.76
#